data_AF-A0A9W7EUL7-F1
#
_entry.id   AF-A0A9W7EUL7-F1
#
_cell.length_a   1.000
_cell.length_b   1.000
_cell.length_c   1.000
_cell.angle_alpha   90.00
_cell.angle_beta   90.00
_cell.angle_gamma   90.00
#
_symmetry.space_group_name_H-M   'P 1'
#
loop_
_entity.id
_entity.type
_entity.pdbx_description
1 polymer ?
#
loop_
_entity_poly.entity_id
_entity_poly.type
_entity_poly.pdbx_seq_one_letter_code
_entity_poly.pdbx_strand_id
1 'polypeptide(L)'
;MELSRQCTTILIHVNAPNSNAPPQTPSHSLSAYCFSLIGRVCSMTGATTYRGCWDKSVGTTTSWLPASACTFKTGVANVAYSMILADMVKSIAATAGYNLSRSNALFGITSTILLPLCLLRDLKSLAPFSLLGIVCMGFTTLAMFVRYIGGQYLVPTGKFVADLSPNLVPAFGSIGIKGAASPKSAILLCMLSTAYLAHYNAPKYFAELKDNTIPRFNKMITLSFTAVISIFIAITSIGFLTFGSNSAGLILNNYSTKDSLATACRIALAVSIVFSYPLTFVGIREGIFDLSKTDDADRVKKSTPLR
;
A
#
# COMPACT_ATOMS: atom_id res chain seq x y z
N MET A 1 3.14 22.70 -26.38
CA MET A 1 4.04 21.52 -26.33
C MET A 1 5.32 21.80 -25.55
N GLU A 2 5.72 23.06 -25.33
CA GLU A 2 6.86 23.46 -24.48
C GLU A 2 6.60 23.43 -22.95
N LEU A 3 5.34 23.46 -22.50
CA LEU A 3 4.97 23.45 -21.07
C LEU A 3 5.07 22.06 -20.40
N SER A 4 5.15 20.98 -21.18
CA SER A 4 5.36 19.62 -20.67
C SER A 4 6.81 19.35 -20.27
N ARG A 5 7.77 20.20 -20.69
CA ARG A 5 9.19 20.06 -20.35
C ARG A 5 9.62 20.84 -19.10
N GLN A 6 8.84 21.84 -18.68
CA GLN A 6 9.23 22.68 -17.54
C GLN A 6 8.75 22.15 -16.16
N CYS A 7 7.70 21.34 -16.09
CA CYS A 7 7.29 20.73 -14.82
C CYS A 7 8.24 19.63 -14.30
N THR A 8 9.07 19.05 -15.17
CA THR A 8 10.06 18.04 -14.76
C THR A 8 11.35 18.66 -14.19
N THR A 9 11.58 19.96 -14.41
CA THR A 9 12.87 20.61 -14.14
C THR A 9 12.92 21.42 -12.84
N ILE A 10 11.77 21.77 -12.23
CA ILE A 10 11.74 22.69 -11.09
C ILE A 10 12.05 22.01 -9.72
N LEU A 11 12.18 20.67 -9.68
CA LEU A 11 12.58 19.95 -8.46
C LEU A 11 14.09 19.67 -8.32
N ILE A 12 14.95 20.24 -9.19
CA ILE A 12 16.36 19.80 -9.32
C ILE A 12 17.39 20.79 -8.74
N HIS A 13 17.04 22.01 -8.34
CA HIS A 13 18.06 23.01 -7.92
C HIS A 13 17.94 23.54 -6.49
N VAL A 14 18.37 22.73 -5.51
CA VAL A 14 19.02 23.25 -4.29
C VAL A 14 20.28 22.42 -4.02
N ASN A 15 21.42 23.08 -4.17
CA ASN A 15 22.77 22.51 -4.23
C ASN A 15 23.43 22.47 -2.83
N ALA A 16 24.29 21.49 -2.58
CA ALA A 16 25.38 21.60 -1.61
C ALA A 16 26.61 20.83 -2.13
N PRO A 17 27.84 21.34 -1.88
CA PRO A 17 29.03 21.01 -2.67
C PRO A 17 29.71 19.72 -2.20
N ASN A 18 30.32 19.01 -3.15
CA ASN A 18 31.28 17.92 -2.95
C ASN A 18 30.75 16.61 -2.31
N SER A 19 29.90 15.89 -3.03
CA SER A 19 29.98 14.42 -3.08
C SER A 19 29.28 13.92 -4.34
N ASN A 20 29.83 12.88 -4.98
CA ASN A 20 29.30 12.24 -6.18
C ASN A 20 27.98 11.47 -5.91
N ALA A 21 26.96 12.14 -5.40
CA ALA A 21 25.61 11.61 -5.28
C ALA A 21 24.76 12.05 -6.48
N PRO A 22 24.04 11.14 -7.17
CA PRO A 22 23.13 11.53 -8.23
C PRO A 22 22.02 12.44 -7.70
N PRO A 23 21.53 13.38 -8.53
CA PRO A 23 20.68 14.49 -8.12
C PRO A 23 19.37 14.01 -7.50
N GLN A 24 18.88 14.80 -6.53
CA GLN A 24 17.68 14.59 -5.71
C GLN A 24 16.65 13.69 -6.40
N THR A 25 16.64 12.43 -5.99
CA THR A 25 15.80 11.40 -6.57
C THR A 25 14.38 11.55 -6.05
N PRO A 26 13.34 11.49 -6.90
CA PRO A 26 11.96 11.47 -6.42
C PRO A 26 11.81 10.37 -5.37
N SER A 27 10.99 10.58 -4.34
CA SER A 27 10.87 9.69 -3.17
C SER A 27 10.67 8.21 -3.51
N HIS A 28 10.18 7.92 -4.72
CA HIS A 28 9.98 6.58 -5.27
C HIS A 28 11.27 5.94 -5.80
N SER A 29 12.15 6.73 -6.42
CA SER A 29 13.50 6.31 -6.79
C SER A 29 14.36 6.09 -5.55
N LEU A 30 14.17 6.91 -4.50
CA LEU A 30 14.79 6.67 -3.19
C LEU A 30 14.28 5.36 -2.56
N SER A 31 12.97 5.12 -2.59
CA SER A 31 12.37 3.89 -2.07
C SER A 31 12.91 2.65 -2.80
N ALA A 32 12.92 2.66 -4.14
CA ALA A 32 13.49 1.58 -4.95
C ALA A 32 14.99 1.37 -4.67
N TYR A 33 15.75 2.47 -4.50
CA TYR A 33 17.16 2.41 -4.13
C TYR A 33 17.38 1.77 -2.76
N CYS A 34 16.63 2.20 -1.73
CA CYS A 34 16.69 1.60 -0.40
C CYS A 34 16.32 0.11 -0.44
N PHE A 35 15.37 -0.29 -1.28
CA PHE A 35 15.00 -1.69 -1.47
C PHE A 35 16.15 -2.50 -2.08
N SER A 36 16.81 -1.95 -3.12
CA SER A 36 18.01 -2.53 -3.73
C SER A 36 19.16 -2.65 -2.73
N LEU A 37 19.37 -1.63 -1.90
CA LEU A 37 20.42 -1.59 -0.88
C LEU A 37 20.27 -2.76 0.10
N ILE A 38 19.05 -3.04 0.56
CA ILE A 38 18.81 -4.17 1.46
C ILE A 38 19.18 -5.49 0.78
N GLY A 39 18.79 -5.69 -0.49
CA GLY A 39 19.18 -6.89 -1.25
C GLY A 39 20.70 -7.03 -1.42
N ARG A 40 21.43 -5.92 -1.61
CA ARG A 40 22.90 -5.94 -1.64
C ARG A 40 23.48 -6.36 -0.29
N VAL A 41 22.96 -5.84 0.80
CA VAL A 41 23.36 -6.27 2.15
C VAL A 41 23.05 -7.75 2.37
N CYS A 42 21.89 -8.24 1.91
CA CYS A 42 21.55 -9.66 1.96
C CYS A 42 22.57 -10.50 1.16
N SER A 43 22.95 -10.06 -0.03
CA SER A 43 23.96 -10.73 -0.86
C SER A 43 25.35 -10.75 -0.22
N MET A 44 25.73 -9.69 0.50
CA MET A 44 27.04 -9.60 1.17
C MET A 44 27.08 -10.41 2.47
N THR A 45 25.98 -10.45 3.22
CA THR A 45 25.90 -11.09 4.54
C THR A 45 25.41 -12.54 4.49
N GLY A 46 24.79 -12.95 3.38
CA GLY A 46 24.08 -14.22 3.25
C GLY A 46 22.87 -14.35 4.19
N ALA A 47 22.43 -13.27 4.82
CA ALA A 47 21.28 -13.29 5.72
C ALA A 47 19.96 -13.19 4.93
N THR A 48 18.94 -13.90 5.43
CA THR A 48 17.60 -13.97 4.82
C THR A 48 16.56 -13.14 5.57
N THR A 49 16.95 -12.54 6.71
CA THR A 49 16.08 -11.71 7.55
C THR A 49 16.67 -10.31 7.71
N TYR A 50 15.81 -9.33 7.95
CA TYR A 50 16.24 -7.94 8.14
C TYR A 50 17.12 -7.79 9.39
N ARG A 51 16.75 -8.48 10.47
CA ARG A 51 17.53 -8.54 11.70
C ARG A 51 18.90 -9.19 11.48
N GLY A 52 18.95 -10.33 10.80
CA GLY A 52 20.22 -11.02 10.52
C GLY A 52 21.16 -10.20 9.63
N CYS A 53 20.61 -9.43 8.69
CA CYS A 53 21.39 -8.46 7.92
C CYS A 53 22.02 -7.40 8.82
N TRP A 54 21.25 -6.88 9.79
CA TRP A 54 21.73 -5.87 10.75
C TRP A 54 22.76 -6.44 11.73
N ASP A 55 22.53 -7.64 12.25
CA ASP A 55 23.46 -8.36 13.15
C ASP A 55 24.85 -8.47 12.52
N LYS A 56 24.91 -8.84 11.23
CA LYS A 56 26.17 -9.07 10.49
C LYS A 56 26.82 -7.80 9.95
N SER A 57 26.09 -6.71 9.78
CA SER A 57 26.61 -5.47 9.17
C SER A 57 26.89 -4.35 10.16
N VAL A 58 26.08 -4.22 11.22
CA VAL A 58 26.19 -3.15 12.22
C VAL A 58 26.56 -3.71 13.59
N GLY A 59 25.86 -4.76 14.03
CA GLY A 59 26.14 -5.43 15.29
C GLY A 59 24.89 -5.94 16.01
N THR A 60 25.13 -6.90 16.91
CA THR A 60 24.06 -7.66 17.60
C THR A 60 23.35 -6.88 18.71
N THR A 61 23.97 -5.82 19.22
CA THR A 61 23.41 -4.98 20.29
C THR A 61 22.26 -4.11 19.80
N THR A 62 22.22 -3.76 18.51
CA THR A 62 21.25 -2.84 17.91
C THR A 62 20.27 -3.51 16.94
N SER A 63 20.37 -4.82 16.71
CA SER A 63 19.55 -5.54 15.74
C SER A 63 18.08 -5.67 16.10
N TRP A 64 17.72 -5.38 17.35
CA TRP A 64 16.32 -5.26 17.77
C TRP A 64 15.61 -4.05 17.12
N LEU A 65 16.34 -3.01 16.70
CA LEU A 65 15.79 -1.81 16.08
C LEU A 65 15.03 -2.11 14.78
N PRO A 66 15.64 -2.72 13.74
CA PRO A 66 14.92 -3.03 12.50
C PRO A 66 13.78 -4.03 12.73
N ALA A 67 13.95 -5.01 13.63
CA ALA A 67 12.88 -5.96 13.97
C ALA A 67 11.67 -5.24 14.59
N SER A 68 11.90 -4.33 15.55
CA SER A 68 10.85 -3.53 16.18
C SER A 68 10.15 -2.61 15.18
N ALA A 69 10.92 -1.95 14.32
CA ALA A 69 10.37 -1.07 13.28
C ALA A 69 9.48 -1.83 12.29
N CYS A 70 9.91 -3.01 11.83
CA CYS A 70 9.12 -3.87 10.94
C CYS A 70 7.85 -4.37 11.63
N THR A 71 7.95 -4.79 12.90
CA THR A 71 6.79 -5.23 13.71
C THR A 71 5.77 -4.12 13.86
N PHE A 72 6.22 -2.94 14.27
CA PHE A 72 5.34 -1.78 14.44
C PHE A 72 4.65 -1.40 13.13
N LYS A 73 5.41 -1.33 12.03
CA LYS A 73 4.87 -0.94 10.73
C LYS A 73 3.84 -1.94 10.19
N THR A 74 4.09 -3.23 10.34
CA THR A 74 3.16 -4.30 9.91
C THR A 74 1.92 -4.34 10.81
N GLY A 75 2.08 -4.04 12.11
CA GLY A 75 0.98 -3.74 13.04
C GLY A 75 0.06 -2.64 12.54
N VAL A 76 0.63 -1.46 12.25
CA VAL A 76 -0.14 -0.32 11.74
C VAL A 76 -0.79 -0.63 10.39
N ALA A 77 -0.13 -1.40 9.52
CA ALA A 77 -0.69 -1.81 8.23
C ALA A 77 -1.93 -2.71 8.39
N ASN A 78 -1.91 -3.67 9.32
CA ASN A 78 -3.07 -4.50 9.62
C ASN A 78 -4.23 -3.70 10.22
N VAL A 79 -3.95 -2.72 11.07
CA VAL A 79 -5.00 -1.79 11.55
C VAL A 79 -5.62 -1.03 10.38
N ALA A 80 -4.80 -0.49 9.45
CA ALA A 80 -5.29 0.20 8.27
C ALA A 80 -6.15 -0.70 7.36
N TYR A 81 -5.72 -1.94 7.12
CA TYR A 81 -6.51 -2.92 6.38
C TYR A 81 -7.86 -3.22 7.06
N SER A 82 -7.87 -3.36 8.38
CA SER A 82 -9.10 -3.55 9.15
C SER A 82 -10.07 -2.38 8.97
N MET A 83 -9.55 -1.15 9.01
CA MET A 83 -10.34 0.08 8.82
C MET A 83 -10.94 0.15 7.40
N ILE A 84 -10.14 -0.15 6.37
CA ILE A 84 -10.59 -0.13 4.97
C ILE A 84 -11.65 -1.22 4.75
N LEU A 85 -11.42 -2.43 5.27
CA LEU A 85 -12.39 -3.53 5.16
C LEU A 85 -13.71 -3.20 5.85
N ALA A 86 -13.69 -2.59 7.04
CA ALA A 86 -14.90 -2.17 7.74
C ALA A 86 -15.73 -1.18 6.90
N ASP A 87 -15.08 -0.20 6.27
CA ASP A 87 -15.76 0.79 5.42
C ASP A 87 -16.30 0.16 4.13
N MET A 88 -15.56 -0.79 3.53
CA MET A 88 -16.01 -1.54 2.35
C MET A 88 -17.20 -2.44 2.66
N VAL A 89 -17.14 -3.25 3.72
CA VAL A 89 -18.23 -4.14 4.15
C VAL A 89 -19.47 -3.33 4.48
N LYS A 90 -19.32 -2.21 5.21
CA LYS A 90 -20.43 -1.28 5.47
C LYS A 90 -21.07 -0.78 4.17
N SER A 91 -20.25 -0.33 3.20
CA SER A 91 -20.75 0.21 1.93
C SER A 91 -21.42 -0.86 1.07
N ILE A 92 -20.89 -2.08 1.04
CA ILE A 92 -21.47 -3.23 0.34
C ILE A 92 -22.81 -3.62 0.99
N ALA A 93 -22.87 -3.67 2.31
CA ALA A 93 -24.12 -3.92 3.05
C ALA A 93 -25.18 -2.86 2.74
N ALA A 94 -24.78 -1.59 2.67
CA ALA A 94 -25.68 -0.50 2.30
C ALA A 94 -26.23 -0.65 0.87
N THR A 95 -25.43 -1.13 -0.09
CA THR A 95 -25.92 -1.45 -1.45
C THR A 95 -26.97 -2.57 -1.43
N ALA A 96 -26.83 -3.54 -0.52
CA ALA A 96 -27.81 -4.61 -0.31
C ALA A 96 -29.02 -4.19 0.55
N GLY A 97 -29.12 -2.92 0.96
CA GLY A 97 -30.23 -2.39 1.76
C GLY A 97 -30.07 -2.53 3.27
N TYR A 98 -28.92 -3.01 3.75
CA TYR A 98 -28.65 -3.17 5.19
C TYR A 98 -27.85 -1.98 5.73
N ASN A 99 -28.31 -1.41 6.84
CA ASN A 99 -27.57 -0.36 7.54
C ASN A 99 -26.67 -0.97 8.62
N LEU A 100 -25.41 -1.22 8.28
CA LEU A 100 -24.43 -1.78 9.19
C LEU A 100 -23.56 -0.68 9.82
N SER A 101 -23.44 -0.70 11.15
CA SER A 101 -22.44 0.11 11.87
C SER A 101 -21.03 -0.30 11.44
N ARG A 102 -20.13 0.69 11.33
CA ARG A 102 -18.70 0.45 11.03
C ARG A 102 -18.07 -0.49 12.06
N SER A 103 -18.42 -0.36 13.34
CA SER A 103 -17.91 -1.22 14.41
C SER A 103 -18.40 -2.67 14.25
N ASN A 104 -19.66 -2.86 13.84
CA ASN A 104 -20.23 -4.19 13.63
C ASN A 104 -19.62 -4.84 12.37
N ALA A 105 -19.40 -4.05 11.31
CA ALA A 105 -18.70 -4.50 10.10
C ALA A 105 -17.28 -4.97 10.44
N LEU A 106 -16.56 -4.19 11.26
CA LEU A 106 -15.21 -4.51 11.72
C LEU A 106 -15.19 -5.79 12.57
N PHE A 107 -16.08 -5.91 13.56
CA PHE A 107 -16.16 -7.10 14.41
C PHE A 107 -16.51 -8.35 13.57
N GLY A 108 -17.50 -8.23 12.69
CA GLY A 108 -17.93 -9.30 11.80
C GLY A 108 -16.79 -9.80 10.93
N ILE A 109 -16.19 -8.92 10.12
CA ILE A 109 -15.11 -9.32 9.19
C ILE A 109 -13.90 -9.89 9.93
N THR A 110 -13.57 -9.32 11.10
CA THR A 110 -12.43 -9.77 11.88
C THR A 110 -12.66 -11.17 12.44
N SER A 111 -13.81 -11.41 13.07
CA SER A 111 -14.12 -12.70 13.69
C SER A 111 -14.39 -13.80 12.67
N THR A 112 -15.06 -13.51 11.55
CA THR A 112 -15.49 -14.56 10.61
C THR A 112 -14.47 -14.85 9.50
N ILE A 113 -13.64 -13.88 9.12
CA ILE A 113 -12.74 -14.01 7.97
C ILE A 113 -11.28 -13.77 8.39
N LEU A 114 -10.95 -12.61 8.98
CA LEU A 114 -9.54 -12.28 9.22
C LEU A 114 -8.88 -13.19 10.26
N LEU A 115 -9.56 -13.46 11.38
CA LEU A 115 -9.07 -14.31 12.44
C LEU A 115 -8.78 -15.74 11.96
N PRO A 116 -9.72 -16.48 11.33
CA PRO A 116 -9.41 -17.83 10.85
C PRO A 116 -8.30 -17.83 9.80
N LEU A 117 -8.23 -16.82 8.93
CA LEU A 117 -7.16 -16.70 7.93
C LEU A 117 -5.78 -16.43 8.57
N CYS A 118 -5.71 -15.60 9.61
CA CYS A 118 -4.48 -15.35 10.36
C CYS A 118 -4.00 -16.55 11.18
N LEU A 119 -4.90 -17.48 11.51
CA LEU A 119 -4.58 -18.73 12.20
C LEU A 119 -4.11 -19.85 11.26
N LEU A 120 -4.17 -19.64 9.94
CA LEU A 120 -3.69 -20.62 8.97
C LEU A 120 -2.18 -20.85 9.11
N ARG A 121 -1.81 -22.14 9.11
CA ARG A 121 -0.43 -22.61 9.27
C ARG A 121 0.47 -22.23 8.11
N ASP A 122 -0.04 -22.37 6.89
CA ASP A 122 0.71 -22.12 5.67
C ASP A 122 -0.01 -21.10 4.79
N LEU A 123 0.70 -20.01 4.50
CA LEU A 123 0.22 -18.92 3.66
C LEU A 123 0.80 -19.00 2.24
N LYS A 124 1.56 -20.07 1.91
CA LYS A 124 2.03 -20.33 0.54
C LYS A 124 0.86 -20.49 -0.43
N SER A 125 -0.25 -21.07 0.03
CA SER A 125 -1.49 -21.15 -0.76
C SER A 125 -2.10 -19.77 -1.05
N LEU A 126 -1.72 -18.73 -0.29
CA LEU A 126 -2.16 -17.35 -0.52
C LEU A 126 -1.28 -16.59 -1.51
N ALA A 127 -0.09 -17.09 -1.86
CA ALA A 127 0.79 -16.48 -2.85
C ALA A 127 0.12 -16.13 -4.20
N PRO A 128 -0.71 -16.99 -4.83
CA PRO A 128 -1.40 -16.63 -6.08
C PRO A 128 -2.40 -15.47 -5.94
N PHE A 129 -2.87 -15.17 -4.72
CA PHE A 129 -3.79 -14.05 -4.48
C PHE A 129 -3.10 -12.69 -4.52
N SER A 130 -1.75 -12.65 -4.51
CA SER A 130 -1.01 -11.41 -4.80
C SER A 130 -1.25 -10.92 -6.24
N LEU A 131 -1.31 -11.84 -7.21
CA LEU A 131 -1.67 -11.52 -8.60
C LEU A 131 -3.12 -11.03 -8.69
N LEU A 132 -4.03 -11.66 -7.93
CA LEU A 132 -5.41 -11.20 -7.83
C LEU A 132 -5.48 -9.74 -7.37
N GLY A 133 -4.66 -9.34 -6.39
CA GLY A 133 -4.59 -7.95 -5.95
C GLY A 133 -4.19 -6.96 -7.04
N ILE A 134 -3.22 -7.33 -7.89
CA ILE A 134 -2.81 -6.51 -9.05
C ILE A 134 -3.98 -6.37 -10.05
N VAL A 135 -4.67 -7.48 -10.33
CA VAL A 135 -5.84 -7.48 -11.22
C VAL A 135 -6.98 -6.62 -10.65
N CYS A 136 -7.28 -6.74 -9.35
CA CYS A 136 -8.29 -5.92 -8.69
C CYS A 136 -7.94 -4.43 -8.72
N MET A 137 -6.66 -4.08 -8.59
CA MET A 137 -6.19 -2.69 -8.70
C MET A 137 -6.33 -2.15 -10.13
N GLY A 138 -5.96 -2.95 -11.14
CA GLY A 138 -6.16 -2.61 -12.55
C GLY A 138 -7.64 -2.43 -12.90
N PHE A 139 -8.50 -3.34 -12.43
CA PHE A 139 -9.95 -3.23 -12.56
C PHE A 139 -10.50 -1.95 -11.92
N THR A 140 -10.05 -1.63 -10.69
CA THR A 140 -10.47 -0.40 -10.00
C THR A 140 -10.03 0.85 -10.77
N THR A 141 -8.79 0.87 -11.26
CA THR A 141 -8.26 1.99 -12.05
C THR A 141 -9.10 2.21 -13.31
N LEU A 142 -9.41 1.14 -14.04
CA LEU A 142 -10.24 1.21 -15.24
C LEU A 142 -11.67 1.65 -14.93
N ALA A 143 -12.27 1.11 -13.87
CA ALA A 143 -13.61 1.49 -13.44
C ALA A 143 -13.69 2.98 -13.07
N MET A 144 -12.70 3.49 -12.34
CA MET A 144 -12.60 4.92 -12.04
C MET A 144 -12.47 5.74 -13.31
N PHE A 145 -11.65 5.30 -14.28
CA PHE A 145 -11.49 5.95 -15.57
C PHE A 145 -12.82 6.02 -16.35
N VAL A 146 -13.56 4.91 -16.41
CA VAL A 146 -14.89 4.83 -17.06
C VAL A 146 -15.88 5.78 -16.40
N ARG A 147 -15.88 5.89 -15.07
CA ARG A 147 -16.75 6.83 -14.34
C ARG A 147 -16.37 8.29 -14.57
N TYR A 148 -15.07 8.57 -14.73
CA TYR A 148 -14.58 9.90 -15.07
C TYR A 148 -15.02 10.33 -16.47
N ILE A 149 -14.73 9.54 -17.51
CA ILE A 149 -15.11 9.88 -18.89
C ILE A 149 -16.63 9.90 -19.10
N GLY A 150 -17.36 9.06 -18.35
CA GLY A 150 -18.82 9.00 -18.42
C GLY A 150 -19.52 10.17 -17.72
N GLY A 151 -18.79 11.04 -17.01
CA GLY A 151 -19.35 12.25 -16.39
C GLY A 151 -20.45 12.00 -15.36
N GLN A 152 -20.56 10.79 -14.81
CA GLN A 152 -21.70 10.40 -13.96
C GLN A 152 -21.70 11.05 -12.58
N TYR A 153 -20.56 11.64 -12.22
CA TYR A 153 -20.34 12.44 -11.01
C TYR A 153 -20.14 13.92 -11.34
N LEU A 154 -20.33 14.36 -12.60
CA LEU A 154 -20.18 15.76 -12.97
C LEU A 154 -21.30 16.61 -12.33
N VAL A 155 -20.96 17.72 -11.68
CA VAL A 155 -21.95 18.62 -11.08
C VAL A 155 -22.42 19.63 -12.13
N PRO A 156 -23.74 19.92 -12.26
CA PRO A 156 -24.88 19.40 -11.47
C PRO A 156 -25.60 18.20 -12.10
N THR A 157 -25.22 17.76 -13.29
CA THR A 157 -26.02 16.86 -14.14
C THR A 157 -25.78 15.37 -13.92
N GLY A 158 -24.78 15.00 -13.12
CA GLY A 158 -24.33 13.63 -12.93
C GLY A 158 -25.37 12.77 -12.23
N LYS A 159 -25.62 11.58 -12.80
CA LYS A 159 -26.60 10.59 -12.31
C LYS A 159 -26.50 10.30 -10.81
N PHE A 160 -25.29 10.25 -10.27
CA PHE A 160 -25.05 9.86 -8.88
C PHE A 160 -24.88 11.04 -7.92
N VAL A 161 -24.89 12.29 -8.41
CA VAL A 161 -24.61 13.49 -7.60
C VAL A 161 -25.65 13.67 -6.49
N ALA A 162 -26.92 13.40 -6.77
CA ALA A 162 -28.01 13.54 -5.80
C ALA A 162 -27.94 12.54 -4.63
N ASP A 163 -27.18 11.45 -4.77
CA ASP A 163 -27.01 10.42 -3.73
C ASP A 163 -25.82 10.71 -2.81
N LEU A 164 -24.97 11.68 -3.17
CA LEU A 164 -23.78 12.02 -2.40
C LEU A 164 -24.12 12.84 -1.16
N SER A 165 -23.40 12.57 -0.07
CA SER A 165 -23.36 13.50 1.07
C SER A 165 -22.82 14.86 0.61
N PRO A 166 -23.28 15.99 1.18
CA PRO A 166 -22.79 17.33 0.84
C PRO A 166 -21.25 17.46 0.89
N ASN A 167 -20.60 16.71 1.78
CA ASN A 167 -19.14 16.73 1.95
C ASN A 167 -18.38 15.91 0.89
N LEU A 168 -19.09 15.13 0.06
CA LEU A 168 -18.53 14.25 -0.98
C LEU A 168 -18.89 14.72 -2.40
N VAL A 169 -19.74 15.74 -2.52
CA VAL A 169 -20.07 16.36 -3.82
C VAL A 169 -18.79 16.95 -4.42
N PRO A 170 -18.47 16.68 -5.70
CA PRO A 170 -17.26 17.20 -6.32
C PRO A 170 -17.14 18.71 -6.23
N ALA A 171 -15.95 19.19 -5.84
CA ALA A 171 -15.66 20.61 -5.73
C ALA A 171 -14.30 20.91 -6.34
N PHE A 172 -14.27 21.87 -7.28
CA PHE A 172 -13.06 22.31 -7.95
C PHE A 172 -12.83 23.79 -7.62
N GLY A 173 -11.73 24.07 -6.93
CA GLY A 173 -11.33 25.42 -6.54
C GLY A 173 -10.30 26.04 -7.49
N SER A 174 -10.06 27.34 -7.34
CA SER A 174 -9.09 28.12 -8.13
C SER A 174 -7.64 28.05 -7.63
N ILE A 175 -7.36 27.24 -6.59
CA ILE A 175 -6.06 27.19 -5.90
C ILE A 175 -4.93 26.74 -6.84
N GLY A 176 -5.22 25.86 -7.80
CA GLY A 176 -4.27 25.39 -8.81
C GLY A 176 -2.96 24.87 -8.19
N ILE A 177 -1.82 25.14 -8.87
CA ILE A 177 -0.49 24.68 -8.46
C ILE A 177 -0.06 25.24 -7.09
N LYS A 178 -0.60 26.39 -6.65
CA LYS A 178 -0.28 26.96 -5.34
C LYS A 178 -0.69 26.05 -4.18
N GLY A 179 -1.65 25.15 -4.42
CA GLY A 179 -2.04 24.10 -3.47
C GLY A 179 -0.93 23.09 -3.19
N ALA A 180 0.04 22.93 -4.10
CA ALA A 180 1.17 22.03 -3.90
C ALA A 180 2.11 22.51 -2.78
N ALA A 181 2.16 23.81 -2.48
CA ALA A 181 2.92 24.36 -1.35
C ALA A 181 2.14 24.35 -0.02
N SER A 182 0.93 23.78 0.01
CA SER A 182 0.14 23.66 1.22
C SER A 182 0.77 22.67 2.22
N PRO A 183 0.60 22.87 3.54
CA PRO A 183 0.89 21.84 4.54
C PRO A 183 0.20 20.49 4.25
N LYS A 184 -0.94 20.50 3.54
CA LYS A 184 -1.64 19.27 3.10
C LYS A 184 -0.79 18.42 2.15
N SER A 185 0.15 19.00 1.42
CA SER A 185 1.09 18.26 0.57
C SER A 185 2.07 17.42 1.39
N ALA A 186 2.36 17.80 2.65
CA ALA A 186 3.15 16.97 3.54
C ALA A 186 2.42 15.66 3.88
N ILE A 187 1.09 15.71 4.05
CA ILE A 187 0.26 14.51 4.25
C ILE A 187 0.37 13.59 3.02
N LEU A 188 0.26 14.16 1.81
CA LEU A 188 0.44 13.40 0.56
C LEU A 188 1.83 12.74 0.52
N LEU A 189 2.89 13.46 0.88
CA LEU A 189 4.24 12.92 0.92
C LEU A 189 4.36 11.75 1.92
N CYS A 190 3.81 11.88 3.12
CA CYS A 190 3.78 10.83 4.13
C CYS A 190 2.97 9.60 3.66
N MET A 191 1.83 9.82 3.00
CA MET A 191 1.02 8.75 2.43
C MET A 191 1.75 8.00 1.32
N LEU A 192 2.39 8.73 0.39
CA LEU A 192 3.20 8.12 -0.67
C LEU A 192 4.38 7.34 -0.08
N SER A 193 5.11 7.91 0.88
CA SER A 193 6.20 7.21 1.56
C SER A 193 5.75 5.87 2.14
N THR A 194 4.57 5.84 2.78
CA THR A 194 3.98 4.62 3.33
C THR A 194 3.53 3.65 2.23
N ALA A 195 2.97 4.16 1.14
CA ALA A 195 2.47 3.36 0.02
C ALA A 195 3.58 2.62 -0.74
N TYR A 196 4.79 3.18 -0.77
CA TYR A 196 5.97 2.56 -1.38
C TYR A 196 6.82 1.76 -0.39
N LEU A 197 6.33 1.52 0.82
CA LEU A 197 7.09 0.81 1.85
C LEU A 197 6.85 -0.70 1.76
N ALA A 198 7.74 -1.39 1.07
CA ALA A 198 7.78 -2.86 0.97
C ALA A 198 9.07 -3.47 1.53
N HIS A 199 9.99 -2.64 2.03
CA HIS A 199 11.39 -2.99 2.36
C HIS A 199 11.55 -4.11 3.37
N TYR A 200 10.59 -4.27 4.29
CA TYR A 200 10.62 -5.35 5.27
C TYR A 200 10.56 -6.74 4.60
N ASN A 201 10.01 -6.84 3.39
CA ASN A 201 10.00 -8.07 2.58
C ASN A 201 11.24 -8.23 1.69
N ALA A 202 12.11 -7.22 1.57
CA ALA A 202 13.24 -7.25 0.65
C ALA A 202 14.20 -8.43 0.89
N PRO A 203 14.58 -8.77 2.15
CA PRO A 203 15.43 -9.95 2.40
C PRO A 203 14.80 -11.26 1.93
N LYS A 204 13.51 -11.41 2.18
CA LYS A 204 12.73 -12.58 1.75
C LYS A 204 12.65 -12.67 0.23
N TYR A 205 12.30 -11.57 -0.44
CA TYR A 205 12.24 -11.54 -1.90
C TYR A 205 13.59 -11.77 -2.56
N PHE A 206 14.68 -11.33 -1.94
CA PHE A 206 16.03 -11.62 -2.44
C PHE A 206 16.38 -13.10 -2.28
N ALA A 207 16.07 -13.71 -1.12
CA ALA A 207 16.33 -15.12 -0.85
C ALA A 207 15.49 -16.06 -1.73
N GLU A 208 14.23 -15.71 -2.00
CA GLU A 208 13.30 -16.52 -2.81
C GLU A 208 13.46 -16.31 -4.33
N LEU A 209 14.23 -15.30 -4.76
CA LEU A 209 14.45 -15.04 -6.18
C LEU A 209 15.25 -16.17 -6.83
N LYS A 210 14.70 -16.80 -7.87
CA LYS A 210 15.44 -17.77 -8.68
C LYS A 210 16.67 -17.10 -9.30
N ASP A 211 17.85 -17.71 -9.12
CA ASP A 211 19.16 -17.16 -9.51
C ASP A 211 19.32 -15.72 -8.99
N ASN A 212 19.36 -15.58 -7.65
CA ASN A 212 19.31 -14.34 -6.86
C ASN A 212 20.51 -13.38 -7.04
N THR A 213 20.89 -13.10 -8.28
CA THR A 213 21.91 -12.12 -8.62
C THR A 213 21.40 -10.68 -8.44
N ILE A 214 22.29 -9.77 -8.04
CA ILE A 214 21.98 -8.34 -7.87
C ILE A 214 21.37 -7.71 -9.14
N PRO A 215 21.87 -7.97 -10.37
CA PRO A 215 21.27 -7.40 -11.57
C PRO A 215 19.81 -7.85 -11.78
N ARG A 216 19.50 -9.13 -11.53
CA ARG A 216 18.14 -9.67 -11.67
C ARG A 216 17.20 -9.10 -10.61
N PHE A 217 17.68 -8.99 -9.38
CA PHE A 217 16.92 -8.36 -8.29
C PHE A 217 16.61 -6.89 -8.60
N ASN A 218 17.59 -6.11 -9.08
CA ASN A 218 17.37 -4.72 -9.49
C ASN A 218 16.38 -4.60 -10.65
N LYS A 219 16.42 -5.50 -11.64
CA LYS A 219 15.44 -5.52 -12.73
C LYS A 219 14.02 -5.72 -12.22
N MET A 220 13.83 -6.65 -11.27
CA MET A 220 12.53 -6.90 -10.63
C MET A 220 12.05 -5.67 -9.85
N ILE A 221 12.93 -5.01 -9.10
CA ILE A 221 12.62 -3.77 -8.36
C ILE A 221 12.17 -2.68 -9.33
N THR A 222 12.97 -2.39 -10.37
CA THR A 222 12.66 -1.32 -11.33
C THR A 222 11.32 -1.54 -12.01
N LEU A 223 11.03 -2.77 -12.47
CA LEU A 223 9.74 -3.10 -13.09
C LEU A 223 8.57 -2.91 -12.11
N SER A 224 8.72 -3.43 -10.89
CA SER A 224 7.64 -3.40 -9.87
C SER A 224 7.33 -1.98 -9.41
N PHE A 225 8.35 -1.19 -9.07
CA PHE A 225 8.17 0.19 -8.64
C PHE A 225 7.63 1.06 -9.78
N THR A 226 8.11 0.88 -11.02
CA THR A 226 7.57 1.62 -12.18
C THR A 226 6.09 1.33 -12.40
N ALA A 227 5.68 0.06 -12.32
CA ALA A 227 4.28 -0.33 -12.45
C ALA A 227 3.40 0.29 -11.35
N VAL A 228 3.83 0.22 -10.09
CA VAL A 228 3.08 0.79 -8.96
C VAL A 228 2.98 2.31 -9.06
N ILE A 229 4.07 3.01 -9.44
CA ILE A 229 4.06 4.46 -9.65
C ILE A 229 3.03 4.83 -10.72
N SER A 230 3.02 4.11 -11.84
CA SER A 230 2.10 4.37 -12.95
C SER A 230 0.64 4.23 -12.53
N ILE A 231 0.32 3.19 -11.75
CA ILE A 231 -1.02 2.96 -11.19
C ILE A 231 -1.40 4.06 -10.20
N PHE A 232 -0.50 4.45 -9.29
CA PHE A 232 -0.81 5.52 -8.32
C PHE A 232 -1.02 6.87 -8.98
N ILE A 233 -0.23 7.22 -10.00
CA ILE A 233 -0.45 8.44 -10.79
C ILE A 233 -1.84 8.39 -11.45
N ALA A 234 -2.20 7.25 -12.06
CA ALA A 234 -3.50 7.09 -12.71
C ALA A 234 -4.67 7.24 -11.70
N ILE A 235 -4.68 6.48 -10.61
CA ILE A 235 -5.76 6.51 -9.61
C ILE A 235 -5.86 7.89 -8.95
N THR A 236 -4.74 8.49 -8.54
CA THR A 236 -4.73 9.79 -7.87
C THR A 236 -5.22 10.89 -8.82
N SER A 237 -4.76 10.87 -10.08
CA SER A 237 -5.19 11.84 -11.08
C SER A 237 -6.67 11.69 -11.41
N ILE A 238 -7.14 10.48 -11.71
CA ILE A 238 -8.55 10.23 -12.07
C ILE A 238 -9.47 10.53 -10.88
N GLY A 239 -9.10 10.13 -9.67
CA GLY A 239 -9.87 10.42 -8.46
C GLY A 239 -10.00 11.92 -8.23
N PHE A 240 -8.88 12.66 -8.32
CA PHE A 240 -8.90 14.11 -8.20
C PHE A 240 -9.69 14.78 -9.33
N LEU A 241 -9.55 14.34 -10.57
CA LEU A 241 -10.31 14.88 -11.71
C LEU A 241 -11.81 14.57 -11.61
N THR A 242 -12.22 13.57 -10.84
CA THR A 242 -13.63 13.21 -10.63
C THR A 242 -14.26 13.97 -9.45
N PHE A 243 -13.57 14.07 -8.31
CA PHE A 243 -14.15 14.61 -7.06
C PHE A 243 -13.51 15.92 -6.58
N GLY A 244 -12.39 16.33 -7.16
CA GLY A 244 -11.66 17.55 -6.80
C GLY A 244 -11.22 17.56 -5.34
N SER A 245 -11.41 18.70 -4.67
CA SER A 245 -10.99 18.91 -3.27
C SER A 245 -11.75 18.05 -2.26
N ASN A 246 -12.91 17.52 -2.63
CA ASN A 246 -13.76 16.70 -1.75
C ASN A 246 -13.48 15.20 -1.89
N SER A 247 -12.32 14.83 -2.46
CA SER A 247 -11.82 13.45 -2.49
C SER A 247 -11.57 12.93 -1.06
N ALA A 248 -12.19 11.81 -0.70
CA ALA A 248 -12.00 11.13 0.58
C ALA A 248 -10.70 10.34 0.59
N GLY A 249 -10.17 10.07 1.79
CA GLY A 249 -8.94 9.29 1.97
C GLY A 249 -9.03 7.86 1.41
N LEU A 250 -10.23 7.25 1.47
CA LEU A 250 -10.57 6.06 0.68
C LEU A 250 -11.47 6.51 -0.48
N ILE A 251 -10.90 6.65 -1.67
CA ILE A 251 -11.59 7.26 -2.82
C ILE A 251 -12.89 6.55 -3.21
N LEU A 252 -12.99 5.24 -2.96
CA LEU A 252 -14.22 4.47 -3.20
C LEU A 252 -15.40 4.91 -2.31
N ASN A 253 -15.15 5.62 -1.21
CA ASN A 253 -16.22 6.20 -0.39
C ASN A 253 -16.87 7.42 -1.05
N ASN A 254 -16.22 8.06 -2.03
CA ASN A 254 -16.83 9.13 -2.81
C ASN A 254 -17.85 8.64 -3.84
N TYR A 255 -17.75 7.38 -4.26
CA TYR A 255 -18.70 6.82 -5.22
C TYR A 255 -19.99 6.46 -4.50
N SER A 256 -21.14 6.58 -5.19
CA SER A 256 -22.43 6.20 -4.62
C SER A 256 -22.50 4.71 -4.29
N THR A 257 -23.34 4.32 -3.32
CA THR A 257 -23.66 2.90 -3.04
C THR A 257 -24.59 2.31 -4.10
N LYS A 258 -25.31 3.15 -4.85
CA LYS A 258 -26.13 2.75 -6.02
C LYS A 258 -25.30 2.55 -7.29
N ASP A 259 -24.02 2.91 -7.26
CA ASP A 259 -23.09 2.65 -8.34
C ASP A 259 -22.62 1.18 -8.26
N SER A 260 -23.17 0.34 -9.15
CA SER A 260 -22.86 -1.08 -9.22
C SER A 260 -21.40 -1.37 -9.58
N LEU A 261 -20.79 -0.54 -10.42
CA LEU A 261 -19.38 -0.67 -10.81
C LEU A 261 -18.47 -0.33 -9.63
N ALA A 262 -18.75 0.77 -8.92
CA ALA A 262 -18.01 1.12 -7.71
C ALA A 262 -18.18 0.05 -6.62
N THR A 263 -19.37 -0.54 -6.51
CA THR A 263 -19.62 -1.66 -5.59
C THR A 263 -18.82 -2.90 -5.98
N ALA A 264 -18.73 -3.23 -7.28
CA ALA A 264 -17.85 -4.30 -7.75
C ALA A 264 -16.38 -4.02 -7.40
N CYS A 265 -15.90 -2.77 -7.52
CA CYS A 265 -14.54 -2.39 -7.09
C CYS A 265 -14.34 -2.54 -5.58
N ARG A 266 -15.35 -2.19 -4.76
CA ARG A 266 -15.30 -2.39 -3.30
C ARG A 266 -15.15 -3.88 -2.96
N ILE A 267 -15.92 -4.75 -3.62
CA ILE A 267 -15.82 -6.20 -3.42
C ILE A 267 -14.45 -6.71 -3.86
N ALA A 268 -13.98 -6.32 -5.05
CA ALA A 268 -12.69 -6.74 -5.58
C ALA A 268 -11.52 -6.34 -4.66
N LEU A 269 -11.50 -5.09 -4.20
CA LEU A 269 -10.47 -4.63 -3.27
C LEU A 269 -10.62 -5.23 -1.87
N ALA A 270 -11.84 -5.44 -1.37
CA ALA A 270 -12.05 -6.13 -0.09
C ALA A 270 -11.47 -7.54 -0.14
N VAL A 271 -11.74 -8.29 -1.22
CA VAL A 271 -11.16 -9.62 -1.46
C VAL A 271 -9.63 -9.56 -1.50
N SER A 272 -9.06 -8.61 -2.25
CA SER A 272 -7.60 -8.42 -2.31
C SER A 272 -6.98 -8.14 -0.94
N ILE A 273 -7.61 -7.29 -0.12
CA ILE A 273 -7.11 -6.93 1.21
C ILE A 273 -7.27 -8.09 2.19
N VAL A 274 -8.37 -8.85 2.12
CA VAL A 274 -8.59 -10.06 2.94
C VAL A 274 -7.44 -11.05 2.75
N PHE A 275 -6.95 -11.26 1.53
CA PHE A 275 -5.80 -12.14 1.27
C PHE A 275 -4.44 -11.49 1.57
N SER A 276 -4.34 -10.17 1.55
CA SER A 276 -3.10 -9.46 1.90
C SER A 276 -2.88 -9.34 3.41
N TYR A 277 -3.97 -9.36 4.19
CA TYR A 277 -3.95 -9.18 5.64
C TYR A 277 -3.11 -10.24 6.37
N PRO A 278 -3.28 -11.56 6.15
CA PRO A 278 -2.46 -12.58 6.81
C PRO A 278 -0.99 -12.47 6.45
N LEU A 279 -0.66 -12.09 5.21
CA LEU A 279 0.73 -11.92 4.75
C LEU A 279 1.43 -10.81 5.52
N THR A 280 0.73 -9.71 5.80
CA THR A 280 1.28 -8.62 6.63
C THR A 280 1.30 -9.01 8.12
N PHE A 281 0.34 -9.80 8.58
CA PHE A 281 0.32 -10.35 9.93
C PHE A 281 1.52 -11.27 10.24
N VAL A 282 2.07 -11.97 9.24
CA VAL A 282 3.34 -12.72 9.39
C VAL A 282 4.47 -11.81 9.86
N GLY A 283 4.57 -10.57 9.36
CA GLY A 283 5.61 -9.65 9.78
C GLY A 283 5.54 -9.28 11.26
N ILE A 284 4.32 -9.22 11.84
CA ILE A 284 4.13 -9.02 13.28
C ILE A 284 4.61 -10.27 14.03
N ARG A 285 4.18 -11.44 13.57
CA ARG A 285 4.52 -12.73 14.19
C ARG A 285 6.03 -12.98 14.20
N GLU A 286 6.68 -12.82 13.05
CA GLU A 286 8.13 -12.97 12.89
C GLU A 286 8.88 -11.93 13.73
N GLY A 287 8.41 -10.68 13.74
CA GLY A 287 8.96 -9.62 14.55
C GLY A 287 8.91 -9.90 16.06
N ILE A 288 7.80 -10.45 16.56
CA ILE A 288 7.67 -10.89 17.96
C ILE A 288 8.65 -12.03 18.28
N PHE A 289 8.80 -13.01 17.39
CA PHE A 289 9.75 -14.11 17.58
C PHE A 289 11.20 -13.64 17.55
N ASP A 290 11.52 -12.70 16.66
CA ASP A 290 12.84 -12.05 16.61
C ASP A 290 13.12 -11.29 17.92
N LEU A 291 12.17 -10.50 18.42
CA LEU A 291 12.34 -9.74 19.67
C LEU A 291 12.47 -10.64 20.90
N SER A 292 11.76 -11.77 20.90
CA SER A 292 11.78 -12.74 22.01
C SER A 292 13.02 -13.64 22.02
N LYS A 293 14.02 -13.42 21.14
CA LYS A 293 15.23 -14.24 20.97
C LYS A 293 14.94 -15.75 20.90
N THR A 294 13.80 -16.12 20.32
CA THR A 294 13.42 -17.53 20.22
C THR A 294 14.27 -18.21 19.15
N ASP A 295 14.96 -19.30 19.49
CA ASP A 295 15.78 -20.09 18.56
C ASP A 295 14.98 -20.58 17.35
N ASP A 296 15.64 -20.73 16.20
CA ASP A 296 14.98 -21.13 14.94
C ASP A 296 14.22 -22.47 15.05
N ALA A 297 14.70 -23.40 15.87
CA ALA A 297 14.01 -24.66 16.18
C ALA A 297 12.69 -24.46 16.93
N ASP A 298 12.66 -23.49 17.85
CA ASP A 298 11.45 -23.10 18.59
C ASP A 298 10.52 -22.20 17.78
N ARG A 299 11.02 -21.49 16.77
CA ARG A 299 10.17 -20.74 15.81
C ARG A 299 9.31 -21.68 14.98
N VAL A 300 9.88 -22.80 14.52
CA VAL A 300 9.12 -23.85 13.83
C VAL A 300 8.11 -24.52 14.77
N LYS A 301 8.46 -24.69 16.06
CA LYS A 301 7.61 -25.35 17.06
C LYS A 301 6.46 -24.45 17.57
N LYS A 302 6.74 -23.17 17.88
CA LYS A 302 5.75 -22.17 18.34
C LYS A 302 4.94 -21.54 17.20
N SER A 303 5.37 -21.72 15.94
CA SER A 303 4.53 -21.40 14.79
C SER A 303 3.45 -22.45 14.50
N THR A 304 3.40 -23.52 15.29
CA THR A 304 2.32 -24.51 15.31
C THR A 304 1.25 -24.06 16.31
N PRO A 305 -0.03 -23.88 15.92
CA PRO A 305 -1.10 -23.68 16.89
C PRO A 305 -1.24 -24.94 17.76
N LEU A 306 -1.60 -24.76 19.04
CA LEU A 306 -2.04 -25.87 19.89
C LEU A 306 -3.19 -26.58 19.17
N ARG A 307 -3.06 -27.91 19.07
CA ARG A 307 -4.04 -28.82 18.48
C ARG A 307 -5.43 -28.60 19.07
#